data_AF-A0A090VI13-F1
#
_entry.id   AF-A0A090VI13-F1
#
_cell.length_a   1.000
_cell.length_b   1.000
_cell.length_c   1.000
_cell.angle_alpha   90.00
_cell.angle_beta   90.00
_cell.angle_gamma   90.00
#
_symmetry.space_group_name_H-M   'P 1'
#
loop_
_entity.id
_entity.type
_entity.pdbx_description
1 polymer ?
#
loop_
_entity_poly.entity_id
_entity_poly.type
_entity_poly.pdbx_seq_one_letter_code
_entity_poly.pdbx_strand_id
1 'polypeptide(L)'
;MVAKKKAKLLNKKSGERVKFRWLEDEEEGDSYYFEIRIQVDEITKDVSLMVTDYAEEDEVDESKMLWTNQISSLKQVLGSA
;
A
#
# COMPACT_ATOMS: atom_id res chain seq x y z
N MET A 1 -7.45 -3.13 -18.62
CA MET A 1 -7.97 -1.93 -17.92
C MET A 1 -7.18 -1.80 -16.64
N VAL A 2 -6.58 -0.63 -16.35
CA VAL A 2 -5.95 -0.40 -15.05
C VAL A 2 -7.07 -0.02 -14.08
N ALA A 3 -7.39 -0.89 -13.13
CA ALA A 3 -8.36 -0.57 -12.09
C ALA A 3 -7.79 0.57 -11.23
N LYS A 4 -8.47 1.71 -11.21
CA LYS A 4 -8.07 2.89 -10.44
C LYS A 4 -9.00 3.01 -9.23
N LYS A 5 -8.57 2.47 -8.10
CA LYS A 5 -9.30 2.59 -6.83
C LYS A 5 -9.04 3.96 -6.18
N LYS A 6 -10.03 4.48 -5.44
CA LYS A 6 -9.95 5.76 -4.71
C LYS A 6 -9.85 5.49 -3.21
N ALA A 7 -9.08 6.32 -2.52
CA ALA A 7 -8.87 6.20 -1.09
C ALA A 7 -8.74 7.57 -0.41
N LYS A 8 -9.14 7.64 0.85
CA LYS A 8 -8.99 8.81 1.72
C LYS A 8 -7.71 8.73 2.54
N LEU A 9 -6.98 9.83 2.63
CA LEU A 9 -5.81 9.94 3.51
C LEU A 9 -6.26 9.96 4.98
N LEU A 10 -5.76 9.02 5.78
CA LEU A 10 -6.01 8.97 7.22
C LEU A 10 -4.87 9.63 8.02
N ASN A 11 -3.63 9.27 7.71
CA ASN A 11 -2.45 9.76 8.43
C ASN A 11 -1.22 9.73 7.51
N LYS A 12 -0.29 10.66 7.72
CA LYS A 12 1.01 10.68 7.05
C LYS A 12 2.08 11.08 8.05
N LYS A 13 3.17 10.30 8.06
CA LYS A 13 4.44 10.69 8.68
C LYS A 13 5.51 10.69 7.59
N SER A 14 5.98 11.89 7.24
CA SER A 14 6.90 12.09 6.10
C SER A 14 8.18 11.25 6.28
N GLY A 15 8.60 10.57 5.21
CA GLY A 15 9.78 9.71 5.22
C GLY A 15 9.62 8.36 5.94
N GLU A 16 8.46 8.09 6.55
CA GLU A 16 8.25 6.85 7.32
C GLU A 16 7.04 6.05 6.82
N ARG A 17 5.85 6.65 6.80
CA ARG A 17 4.63 5.93 6.41
C ARG A 17 3.49 6.83 5.98
N VAL A 18 2.55 6.23 5.26
CA VAL A 18 1.26 6.82 4.93
C VAL A 18 0.16 5.78 5.10
N LYS A 19 -0.96 6.19 5.67
CA LYS A 19 -2.16 5.37 5.87
C LYS A 19 -3.34 5.95 5.12
N PHE A 20 -4.08 5.09 4.45
CA PHE A 20 -5.28 5.43 3.71
C PHE A 20 -6.40 4.45 4.04
N ARG A 21 -7.64 4.83 3.71
CA ARG A 21 -8.81 3.95 3.73
C ARG A 21 -9.44 3.95 2.34
N TRP A 22 -9.85 2.80 1.84
CA TRP A 22 -10.61 2.74 0.58
C TRP A 22 -11.94 3.48 0.75
N LEU A 23 -12.42 4.17 -0.29
CA LEU A 23 -13.69 4.88 -0.17
C LEU A 23 -14.87 3.93 0.08
N GLU A 24 -14.80 2.70 -0.47
CA GLU A 24 -15.75 1.62 -0.22
C GLU A 24 -15.85 1.31 1.29
N ASP A 25 -14.73 1.00 1.94
CA ASP A 25 -14.67 0.81 3.40
C ASP A 25 -15.18 2.03 4.19
N GLU A 26 -14.90 3.25 3.73
CA GLU A 26 -15.41 4.46 4.39
C GLU A 26 -16.93 4.60 4.30
N GLU A 27 -17.52 4.26 3.15
CA GLU A 27 -18.95 4.29 2.90
C GLU A 27 -19.69 3.19 3.70
N GLU A 28 -19.06 2.03 3.87
CA GLU A 28 -19.57 0.92 4.67
C GLU A 28 -19.37 1.11 6.18
N GLY A 29 -18.59 2.13 6.58
CA GLY A 29 -18.30 2.43 7.97
C GLY A 29 -17.20 1.57 8.59
N ASP A 30 -16.47 0.84 7.76
CA ASP A 30 -15.40 -0.03 8.16
C ASP A 30 -14.16 0.75 8.61
N SER A 31 -13.45 0.12 9.55
CA SER A 31 -12.25 0.70 10.15
C SER A 31 -10.96 0.30 9.44
N TYR A 32 -11.06 -0.53 8.39
CA TYR A 32 -9.93 -1.01 7.59
C TYR A 32 -9.12 0.13 6.99
N TYR A 33 -7.85 -0.18 6.72
CA TYR A 33 -6.90 0.75 6.16
C TYR A 33 -5.82 -0.02 5.40
N PHE A 34 -5.18 0.65 4.45
CA PHE A 34 -3.88 0.19 3.97
C PHE A 34 -2.77 1.14 4.41
N GLU A 35 -1.62 0.58 4.75
CA GLU A 35 -0.40 1.31 5.13
C GLU A 35 0.70 1.00 4.13
N ILE A 36 1.38 2.04 3.66
CA ILE A 36 2.66 1.94 2.98
C ILE A 36 3.72 2.51 3.92
N ARG A 37 4.67 1.68 4.33
CA ARG A 37 5.70 2.01 5.31
C ARG A 37 7.09 1.74 4.75
N ILE A 38 7.97 2.71 4.91
CA ILE A 38 9.40 2.56 4.70
C ILE A 38 10.01 2.05 6.01
N GLN A 39 10.73 0.94 5.92
CA GLN A 39 11.49 0.38 7.02
C GLN A 39 12.96 0.40 6.64
N VAL A 40 13.78 1.02 7.48
CA VAL A 40 15.23 1.09 7.30
C VAL A 40 15.86 0.18 8.35
N ASP A 41 16.64 -0.80 7.93
CA ASP A 41 17.42 -1.63 8.86
C ASP A 41 18.47 -0.76 9.56
N GLU A 42 18.56 -0.87 10.89
CA GLU A 42 19.44 0.00 11.68
C GLU A 42 20.93 -0.31 11.46
N ILE A 43 21.26 -1.52 11.03
CA ILE A 43 22.64 -2.00 10.87
C ILE A 43 23.07 -1.89 9.41
N THR A 44 22.36 -2.54 8.48
CA THR A 44 22.75 -2.61 7.06
C THR A 44 22.36 -1.36 6.30
N LYS A 45 21.41 -0.56 6.85
CA LYS A 45 20.75 0.55 6.15
C LYS A 45 19.94 0.13 4.94
N ASP A 46 19.61 -1.16 4.82
CA ASP A 46 18.72 -1.64 3.78
C ASP A 46 17.34 -1.02 3.94
N VAL A 47 16.76 -0.60 2.81
CA VAL A 47 15.44 0.03 2.77
C VAL A 47 14.44 -0.99 2.23
N SER A 48 13.47 -1.34 3.07
CA SER A 48 12.32 -2.17 2.72
C SER A 48 11.06 -1.33 2.63
N LEU A 49 10.21 -1.67 1.67
CA LEU A 49 8.86 -1.11 1.56
C LEU A 49 7.86 -2.17 2.01
N MET A 50 7.16 -1.89 3.10
CA MET A 50 6.11 -2.76 3.63
C MET A 50 4.74 -2.23 3.25
N VAL A 51 3.88 -3.12 2.79
CA VAL A 51 2.46 -2.85 2.52
C VAL A 51 1.62 -3.70 3.46
N THR A 52 0.66 -3.08 4.13
CA THR A 52 -0.38 -3.76 4.91
C THR A 52 -1.72 -3.39 4.30
N ASP A 53 -2.57 -4.37 4.05
CA ASP A 53 -3.92 -4.22 3.50
C ASP A 53 -4.81 -5.35 4.04
N TYR A 54 -6.12 -5.19 3.95
CA TYR A 54 -7.11 -6.18 4.37
C TYR A 54 -7.90 -6.63 3.14
N ALA A 55 -8.21 -7.91 3.06
CA ALA A 55 -9.01 -8.49 2.00
C ALA A 55 -9.77 -9.70 2.54
N GLU A 56 -10.94 -9.95 1.97
CA GLU A 56 -11.66 -11.20 2.16
C GLU A 56 -10.83 -12.38 1.62
N GLU A 57 -11.08 -13.59 2.12
CA GLU A 57 -10.26 -14.77 1.83
C GLU A 57 -10.16 -15.07 0.33
N ASP A 58 -11.25 -14.86 -0.41
CA ASP A 58 -11.33 -15.05 -1.86
C ASP A 58 -10.73 -13.90 -2.68
N GLU A 59 -10.47 -12.74 -2.09
CA GLU A 59 -9.91 -11.57 -2.75
C GLU A 59 -8.40 -11.38 -2.49
N VAL A 60 -7.80 -12.19 -1.60
CA VAL A 60 -6.38 -12.07 -1.21
C VAL A 60 -5.44 -12.07 -2.42
N ASP A 61 -5.66 -12.96 -3.38
CA ASP A 61 -4.77 -13.09 -4.55
C ASP A 61 -4.92 -11.91 -5.52
N GLU A 62 -6.13 -11.36 -5.68
CA GLU A 62 -6.35 -10.14 -6.45
C GLU A 62 -5.65 -8.94 -5.79
N SER A 63 -5.80 -8.79 -4.46
CA SER A 63 -5.13 -7.72 -3.71
C SER A 63 -3.60 -7.81 -3.84
N LYS A 64 -3.03 -9.02 -3.74
CA LYS A 64 -1.58 -9.24 -3.98
C LYS A 64 -1.17 -8.85 -5.40
N MET A 65 -1.95 -9.21 -6.41
CA MET A 65 -1.66 -8.83 -7.80
C MET A 65 -1.69 -7.31 -8.00
N LEU A 66 -2.69 -6.64 -7.41
CA LEU A 66 -2.79 -5.18 -7.41
C LEU A 66 -1.51 -4.56 -6.83
N TRP A 67 -1.12 -4.95 -5.62
CA TRP A 67 0.07 -4.41 -4.97
C TRP A 67 1.36 -4.74 -5.71
N THR A 68 1.49 -5.94 -6.25
CA THR A 68 2.66 -6.32 -7.08
C THR A 68 2.81 -5.39 -8.29
N ASN A 69 1.70 -5.07 -8.97
CA ASN A 69 1.70 -4.16 -10.12
C ASN A 69 2.01 -2.71 -9.74
N GLN A 70 1.44 -2.22 -8.63
CA GLN A 70 1.70 -0.87 -8.12
C GLN A 70 3.18 -0.71 -7.71
N ILE A 71 3.74 -1.70 -7.01
CA ILE A 71 5.14 -1.69 -6.57
C ILE A 71 6.10 -1.84 -7.75
N SER A 72 5.77 -2.66 -8.74
CA SER A 72 6.54 -2.77 -9.99
C SER A 72 6.61 -1.42 -10.72
N SER A 73 5.46 -0.75 -10.83
CA SER A 73 5.38 0.58 -11.44
C SER A 73 6.20 1.62 -10.66
N LEU A 74 6.16 1.58 -9.33
CA LEU A 74 7.00 2.43 -8.47
C LEU A 74 8.49 2.19 -8.72
N LYS A 75 8.92 0.91 -8.73
CA LYS A 75 10.31 0.52 -8.98
C LYS A 75 10.83 1.02 -10.33
N GLN A 76 10.02 0.90 -11.38
CA GLN A 76 10.35 1.41 -12.71
C GLN A 76 10.55 2.93 -12.71
N VAL A 77 9.69 3.68 -12.02
CA VAL A 77 9.82 5.15 -11.90
C VAL A 77 11.08 5.55 -11.15
N LEU A 78 11.49 4.77 -10.14
CA LEU A 78 12.71 5.01 -9.37
C LEU A 78 14.01 4.61 -10.11
N GLY A 79 13.90 3.96 -11.28
CA GLY A 79 15.06 3.46 -12.04
C GLY A 79 15.66 2.17 -11.51
N SER A 80 14.97 1.50 -10.59
CA SER A 80 15.36 0.21 -10.01
C SER A 80 14.59 -0.91 -10.71
N ALA A 81 15.01 -1.24 -11.94
CA ALA A 81 14.49 -2.40 -12.68
C ALA A 81 15.25 -3.67 -12.30
#